data_AF-A0A7J2YKG6-F1
#
_entry.id   AF-A0A7J2YKG6-F1
#
_cell.length_a   1.000
_cell.length_b   1.000
_cell.length_c   1.000
_cell.angle_alpha   90.00
_cell.angle_beta   90.00
_cell.angle_gamma   90.00
#
_symmetry.space_group_name_H-M   'P 1'
#
loop_
_entity.id
_entity.type
_entity.pdbx_description
1 polymer ?
#
loop_
_entity_poly.entity_id
_entity_poly.type
_entity_poly.pdbx_seq_one_letter_code
_entity_poly.pdbx_strand_id
1 'polypeptide(L)'
;MVEEELLLNFGTQIGVIAKVDGVQKHQLESLLASLESIRDDRKCLLLTAAFAERQFQRGLLGSQTARKVVGALKELYQKGATREEARKMLGIAKWIYEASKGENKESLLKVKSIEDFVNLISARG
;
A
#
# COMPACT_ATOMS: atom_id res chain seq x y z
N MET A 1 12.44 -3.65 15.85
CA MET A 1 11.48 -2.56 15.55
C MET A 1 11.62 -2.27 14.07
N VAL A 2 10.52 -2.23 13.32
CA VAL A 2 10.60 -1.89 11.90
C VAL A 2 10.89 -0.41 11.77
N GLU A 3 11.75 -0.04 10.83
CA GLU A 3 12.07 1.36 10.54
C GLU A 3 10.84 2.09 9.98
N GLU A 4 10.54 3.25 10.54
CA GLU A 4 9.41 4.09 10.12
C GLU A 4 9.47 4.44 8.63
N GLU A 5 10.67 4.77 8.14
CA GLU A 5 10.94 5.11 6.74
C GLU A 5 10.52 3.98 5.79
N LEU A 6 10.71 2.71 6.20
CA LEU A 6 10.27 1.57 5.41
C LEU A 6 8.74 1.55 5.24
N LEU A 7 8.00 1.83 6.30
CA LEU A 7 6.53 1.89 6.27
C LEU A 7 6.04 3.03 5.38
N LEU A 8 6.67 4.20 5.47
CA LEU A 8 6.38 5.36 4.64
C LEU A 8 6.63 5.05 3.17
N ASN A 9 7.76 4.45 2.84
CA ASN A 9 8.13 4.15 1.45
C ASN A 9 7.27 3.03 0.86
N PHE A 10 6.96 1.97 1.61
CA PHE A 10 6.02 0.95 1.16
C PHE A 10 4.61 1.50 0.96
N GLY A 11 4.10 2.25 1.94
CA GLY A 11 2.80 2.90 1.82
C GLY A 11 2.73 3.78 0.59
N THR A 12 3.74 4.62 0.37
CA THR A 12 3.84 5.51 -0.78
C THR A 12 3.81 4.75 -2.10
N GLN A 13 4.67 3.75 -2.26
CA GLN A 13 4.71 2.97 -3.51
C GLN A 13 3.41 2.22 -3.77
N ILE A 14 2.75 1.67 -2.74
CA ILE A 14 1.45 1.01 -2.90
C ILE A 14 0.39 2.01 -3.35
N GLY A 15 0.29 3.18 -2.70
CA GLY A 15 -0.72 4.19 -3.02
C GLY A 15 -0.59 4.75 -4.44
N VAL A 16 0.64 5.09 -4.83
CA VAL A 16 0.99 5.57 -6.17
C VAL A 16 0.64 4.52 -7.23
N ILE A 17 1.06 3.27 -7.04
CA ILE A 17 0.82 2.20 -8.01
C ILE A 17 -0.67 1.85 -8.09
N ALA A 18 -1.39 1.84 -6.97
CA ALA A 18 -2.84 1.68 -6.96
C ALA A 18 -3.54 2.75 -7.80
N LYS A 19 -3.03 3.98 -7.78
CA LYS A 19 -3.55 5.07 -8.61
C LYS A 19 -3.26 4.85 -10.09
N VAL A 20 -2.04 4.44 -10.42
CA VAL A 20 -1.62 4.16 -11.81
C VAL A 20 -2.39 2.98 -12.42
N ASP A 21 -2.60 1.91 -11.64
CA ASP A 21 -3.37 0.72 -11.99
C ASP A 21 -4.88 1.00 -12.11
N GLY A 22 -5.36 2.17 -11.68
CA GLY A 22 -6.78 2.51 -11.70
C GLY A 22 -7.62 1.70 -10.71
N VAL A 23 -7.02 1.25 -9.60
CA VAL A 23 -7.69 0.48 -8.55
C VAL A 23 -8.81 1.31 -7.94
N GLN A 24 -9.97 0.71 -7.69
CA GLN A 24 -11.07 1.40 -7.03
C GLN A 24 -10.74 1.67 -5.55
N LYS A 25 -11.05 2.87 -5.05
CA LYS A 25 -10.71 3.31 -3.67
C LYS A 25 -11.06 2.26 -2.60
N HIS A 26 -12.25 1.66 -2.70
CA HIS A 26 -12.74 0.69 -1.72
C HIS A 26 -11.89 -0.59 -1.63
N GLN A 27 -11.04 -0.87 -2.61
CA GLN A 27 -10.14 -2.03 -2.59
C GLN A 27 -9.01 -1.83 -1.57
N LEU A 28 -8.49 -0.60 -1.41
CA LEU A 28 -7.54 -0.28 -0.34
C LEU A 28 -8.19 -0.39 1.05
N GLU A 29 -9.46 0.01 1.15
CA GLU A 29 -10.25 -0.15 2.38
C GLU A 29 -10.51 -1.62 2.70
N SER A 30 -10.71 -2.45 1.66
CA SER A 30 -10.86 -3.90 1.80
C SER A 30 -9.58 -4.59 2.29
N LEU A 31 -8.39 -4.11 1.88
CA LEU A 31 -7.12 -4.60 2.41
C LEU A 31 -6.97 -4.31 3.91
N LEU A 32 -7.29 -3.07 4.33
CA LEU A 32 -7.31 -2.70 5.74
C LEU A 32 -8.32 -3.54 6.53
N ALA A 33 -9.55 -3.68 6.04
CA ALA A 33 -10.58 -4.47 6.69
C ALA A 33 -10.17 -5.96 6.83
N SER A 34 -9.52 -6.53 5.80
CA SER A 34 -8.97 -7.88 5.87
C SER A 34 -7.94 -8.00 7.00
N LEU A 35 -7.02 -7.04 7.10
CA LEU A 35 -5.98 -7.02 8.14
C LEU A 35 -6.60 -6.99 9.55
N GLU A 36 -7.63 -6.16 9.76
CA GLU A 36 -8.31 -6.02 11.06
C GLU A 36 -9.16 -7.24 11.43
N SER A 37 -9.70 -7.96 10.45
CA SER A 37 -10.58 -9.10 10.71
C SER A 37 -9.87 -10.33 11.30
N ILE A 38 -8.54 -10.38 11.20
CA ILE A 38 -7.74 -11.54 11.58
C ILE A 38 -7.21 -11.33 13.00
N ARG A 39 -7.48 -12.29 13.91
CA ARG A 39 -7.12 -12.18 15.34
C ARG A 39 -5.62 -12.25 15.63
N ASP A 40 -4.90 -13.12 14.93
CA ASP A 40 -3.45 -13.30 15.12
C ASP A 40 -2.70 -12.06 14.62
N ASP A 41 -1.93 -11.47 15.53
CA ASP A 41 -1.31 -10.16 15.33
C ASP A 41 -0.16 -10.16 14.32
N ARG A 42 0.47 -11.32 14.05
CA ARG A 42 1.55 -11.44 13.07
C ARG A 42 1.08 -12.13 11.79
N LYS A 43 0.29 -13.21 11.90
CA LYS A 43 -0.20 -13.96 10.74
C LYS A 43 -1.22 -13.17 9.92
N CYS A 44 -1.81 -12.11 10.48
CA CYS A 44 -2.68 -11.22 9.72
C CYS A 44 -1.98 -10.59 8.50
N LEU A 45 -0.66 -10.37 8.55
CA LEU A 45 0.11 -9.86 7.41
C LEU A 45 0.12 -10.85 6.25
N LEU A 46 0.44 -12.12 6.51
CA LEU A 46 0.50 -13.17 5.48
C LEU A 46 -0.89 -13.47 4.91
N LEU A 47 -1.90 -13.52 5.77
CA LEU A 47 -3.29 -13.75 5.36
C LEU A 47 -3.83 -12.56 4.53
N THR A 48 -3.46 -11.33 4.87
CA THR A 48 -3.80 -10.14 4.07
C THR A 48 -3.05 -10.12 2.74
N ALA A 49 -1.80 -10.60 2.70
CA ALA A 49 -1.07 -10.79 1.44
C ALA A 49 -1.78 -11.81 0.53
N ALA A 50 -2.20 -12.95 1.08
CA ALA A 50 -2.99 -13.95 0.34
C ALA A 50 -4.35 -13.38 -0.12
N PHE A 51 -4.98 -12.54 0.69
CA PHE A 51 -6.20 -11.82 0.30
C PHE A 51 -5.94 -10.88 -0.88
N ALA A 52 -4.85 -10.10 -0.88
CA ALA A 52 -4.49 -9.19 -1.97
C ALA A 52 -4.28 -9.96 -3.30
N GLU A 53 -3.56 -11.08 -3.26
CA GLU A 53 -3.39 -11.97 -4.41
C GLU A 53 -4.74 -12.49 -4.92
N ARG A 54 -5.62 -12.93 -4.01
CA ARG A 54 -6.98 -13.35 -4.38
C ARG A 54 -7.81 -12.23 -5.01
N GLN A 55 -7.69 -10.99 -4.56
CA GLN A 55 -8.39 -9.85 -5.18
C GLN A 55 -7.86 -9.58 -6.60
N PHE A 56 -6.56 -9.75 -6.83
CA PHE A 56 -5.99 -9.68 -8.18
C PHE A 56 -6.54 -10.78 -9.09
N GLN A 57 -6.56 -12.04 -8.62
CA GLN A 57 -7.13 -13.16 -9.40
C GLN A 57 -8.63 -12.97 -9.71
N ARG A 58 -9.34 -12.14 -8.93
CA ARG A 58 -10.74 -11.76 -9.14
C ARG A 58 -10.91 -10.54 -10.06
N GLY A 59 -9.82 -9.95 -10.55
CA GLY A 59 -9.85 -8.73 -11.36
C GLY A 59 -10.20 -7.47 -10.58
N LEU A 60 -10.14 -7.51 -9.23
CA LEU A 60 -10.51 -6.39 -8.36
C LEU A 60 -9.29 -5.53 -7.96
N LEU A 61 -8.09 -6.10 -8.02
CA LEU A 61 -6.84 -5.40 -7.74
C LEU A 61 -5.93 -5.45 -8.97
N GLY A 62 -5.22 -4.36 -9.26
CA GLY A 62 -4.23 -4.33 -10.34
C GLY A 62 -3.04 -5.25 -10.03
N SER A 63 -2.43 -5.84 -11.07
CA SER A 63 -1.31 -6.77 -10.91
C SER A 63 -0.11 -6.15 -10.19
N GLN A 64 0.23 -4.89 -10.52
CA GLN A 64 1.35 -4.20 -9.87
C GLN A 64 1.03 -3.88 -8.41
N THR A 65 -0.19 -3.41 -8.15
CA THR A 65 -0.68 -3.12 -6.80
C THR A 65 -0.64 -4.36 -5.92
N ALA A 66 -1.18 -5.49 -6.40
CA ALA A 66 -1.16 -6.75 -5.67
C ALA A 66 0.28 -7.20 -5.36
N ARG A 67 1.18 -7.14 -6.35
CA ARG A 67 2.59 -7.50 -6.16
C ARG A 67 3.28 -6.61 -5.11
N LYS A 68 3.01 -5.30 -5.11
CA LYS A 68 3.57 -4.37 -4.12
C LYS A 68 3.04 -4.65 -2.71
N VAL A 69 1.74 -4.86 -2.57
CA VAL A 69 1.11 -5.20 -1.27
C VAL A 69 1.65 -6.52 -0.73
N VAL A 70 1.68 -7.57 -1.56
CA VAL A 70 2.21 -8.90 -1.18
C VAL A 70 3.68 -8.82 -0.78
N GLY A 71 4.50 -8.12 -1.57
CA GLY A 71 5.91 -7.92 -1.28
C GLY A 71 6.13 -7.23 0.07
N ALA A 72 5.48 -6.08 0.27
CA ALA A 72 5.62 -5.29 1.49
C ALA A 72 5.15 -6.06 2.74
N LEU A 73 3.97 -6.71 2.70
CA LEU A 73 3.47 -7.47 3.85
C LEU A 73 4.35 -8.67 4.21
N LYS A 74 4.93 -9.36 3.21
CA LYS A 74 5.87 -10.45 3.44
C LYS A 74 7.17 -9.95 4.06
N GLU A 75 7.69 -8.83 3.58
CA GLU A 75 8.91 -8.24 4.12
C GLU A 75 8.72 -7.76 5.56
N LEU A 76 7.60 -7.09 5.85
CA LEU A 76 7.23 -6.70 7.21
C LEU A 76 7.13 -7.92 8.14
N TYR A 77 6.47 -8.99 7.69
CA TYR A 77 6.38 -10.23 8.46
C TYR A 77 7.76 -10.82 8.80
N GLN A 78 8.67 -10.84 7.82
CA GLN A 78 10.06 -11.32 7.98
C GLN A 78 10.86 -10.44 8.95
N LYS A 79 10.63 -9.12 8.94
CA LYS A 79 11.27 -8.16 9.87
C LYS A 79 10.66 -8.14 11.28
N GLY A 80 9.68 -9.01 11.55
CA GLY A 80 9.06 -9.11 12.87
C GLY A 80 7.97 -8.08 13.14
N ALA A 81 7.42 -7.45 12.10
CA ALA A 81 6.31 -6.52 12.22
C ALA A 81 5.03 -7.18 12.73
N THR A 82 4.13 -6.35 13.23
CA THR A 82 2.80 -6.69 13.74
C THR A 82 1.71 -6.04 12.90
N ARG A 83 0.46 -6.25 13.31
CA ARG A 83 -0.71 -5.59 12.73
C ARG A 83 -0.56 -4.07 12.73
N GLU A 84 0.05 -3.50 13.77
CA GLU A 84 0.16 -2.05 13.92
C GLU A 84 0.98 -1.43 12.77
N GLU A 85 2.16 -1.96 12.48
CA GLU A 85 2.99 -1.46 11.39
C GLU A 85 2.34 -1.69 10.02
N ALA A 86 1.69 -2.85 9.82
CA ALA A 86 0.99 -3.15 8.58
C ALA A 86 -0.22 -2.22 8.35
N ARG A 87 -0.98 -1.93 9.42
CA ARG A 87 -2.10 -0.97 9.39
C ARG A 87 -1.60 0.41 9.03
N LYS A 88 -0.50 0.86 9.64
CA LYS A 88 0.11 2.15 9.37
C LYS A 88 0.53 2.28 7.90
N MET A 89 1.27 1.30 7.39
CA MET A 89 1.67 1.24 5.97
C MET A 89 0.46 1.29 5.02
N LEU A 90 -0.58 0.47 5.24
CA LEU A 90 -1.78 0.48 4.39
C LEU A 90 -2.59 1.78 4.52
N GLY A 91 -2.59 2.39 5.71
CA GLY A 91 -3.18 3.71 5.94
C GLY A 91 -2.47 4.80 5.13
N ILE A 92 -1.14 4.81 5.14
CA ILE A 92 -0.33 5.69 4.30
C ILE A 92 -0.65 5.45 2.82
N ALA A 93 -0.72 4.20 2.37
CA ALA A 93 -1.07 3.89 0.99
C ALA A 93 -2.43 4.46 0.57
N LYS A 94 -3.44 4.40 1.44
CA LYS A 94 -4.73 5.03 1.20
C LYS A 94 -4.61 6.54 1.04
N TRP A 95 -3.91 7.22 1.95
CA TRP A 95 -3.72 8.68 1.87
C TRP A 95 -3.00 9.11 0.60
N ILE A 96 -1.92 8.41 0.24
CA ILE A 96 -1.15 8.68 -0.98
C ILE A 96 -2.01 8.49 -2.22
N TYR A 97 -2.79 7.40 -2.29
CA TYR A 97 -3.73 7.16 -3.38
C TYR A 97 -4.76 8.30 -3.53
N GLU A 98 -5.30 8.79 -2.41
CA GLU A 98 -6.29 9.88 -2.38
C GLU A 98 -5.67 11.23 -2.79
N ALA A 99 -4.48 11.53 -2.28
CA ALA A 99 -3.73 12.75 -2.59
C ALA A 99 -3.22 12.78 -4.04
N SER A 100 -3.01 11.61 -4.66
CA SER A 100 -2.60 11.48 -6.07
C SER A 100 -3.71 11.87 -7.07
N LYS A 101 -4.86 12.37 -6.63
CA LYS A 101 -5.95 12.79 -7.51
C LYS A 101 -5.50 13.94 -8.43
N GLY A 102 -5.78 13.79 -9.72
CA GLY A 102 -5.38 14.76 -10.75
C GLY A 102 -3.92 14.62 -11.22
N GLU A 103 -3.11 13.75 -10.60
CA GLU A 103 -1.74 13.54 -11.06
C GLU A 103 -1.72 12.68 -12.32
N ASN A 104 -0.80 12.99 -13.22
CA ASN A 104 -0.56 12.17 -14.40
C ASN A 104 0.24 10.91 -14.02
N LYS A 105 0.08 9.84 -14.79
CA LYS A 105 0.71 8.54 -14.51
C LYS A 105 2.24 8.58 -14.55
N GLU A 106 2.81 9.40 -15.43
CA GLU A 106 4.26 9.48 -15.63
C GLU A 106 4.98 10.09 -14.43
N SER A 107 4.40 11.14 -13.85
CA SER A 107 4.88 11.75 -12.61
C SER A 107 4.79 10.77 -11.44
N LEU A 108 3.65 10.09 -11.31
CA LEU A 108 3.43 9.09 -10.26
C LEU A 108 4.45 7.95 -10.32
N LEU A 109 4.74 7.42 -11.51
CA LEU A 109 5.72 6.33 -11.68
C LEU A 109 7.16 6.70 -11.28
N LYS A 110 7.48 7.99 -11.15
CA LYS A 110 8.80 8.47 -10.68
C LYS A 110 8.92 8.47 -9.16
N VAL A 111 7.80 8.41 -8.42
CA VAL A 111 7.77 8.47 -6.96
C VAL A 111 8.27 7.14 -6.37
N LYS A 112 9.37 7.18 -5.61
CA LYS A 112 9.95 6.01 -4.94
C LYS A 112 9.91 6.10 -3.43
N SER A 113 9.89 7.32 -2.88
CA SER A 113 9.81 7.60 -1.44
C SER A 113 8.71 8.59 -1.09
N ILE A 114 8.45 8.76 0.21
CA ILE A 114 7.50 9.76 0.70
C ILE A 114 7.95 11.20 0.36
N GLU A 115 9.26 11.47 0.37
CA GLU A 115 9.84 12.76 0.00
C GLU A 115 9.58 13.08 -1.48
N ASP A 116 9.77 12.09 -2.36
CA ASP A 116 9.43 12.24 -3.79
C ASP A 116 7.95 12.62 -3.96
N PHE A 117 7.07 11.99 -3.18
CA PHE A 117 5.63 12.27 -3.25
C PHE A 117 5.29 13.68 -2.75
N VAL A 118 5.86 14.10 -1.63
CA VAL A 118 5.67 15.45 -1.08
C VAL A 118 6.17 16.50 -2.07
N ASN A 119 7.35 16.29 -2.67
CA ASN A 119 7.89 17.18 -3.69
C ASN A 119 6.97 17.28 -4.92
N LEU A 120 6.43 16.15 -5.39
CA LEU A 120 5.50 16.11 -6.51
C LEU A 120 4.25 16.97 -6.25
N ILE A 121 3.60 16.78 -5.10
CA ILE A 121 2.34 17.49 -4.80
C ILE A 121 2.58 18.96 -4.42
N SER A 122 3.75 19.30 -3.88
CA SER A 122 4.10 20.67 -3.50
C SER A 122 4.38 21.54 -4.73
N ALA A 123 4.85 20.94 -5.83
CA ALA A 123 5.04 21.63 -7.12
C ALA A 123 3.73 22.08 -7.80
N ARG A 124 2.57 21.77 -7.22
CA ARG A 124 1.25 22.25 -7.67
C ARG A 124 0.86 23.63 -7.11
N GLY A 125 1.50 24.06 -6.03
CA GLY A 125 1.25 25.35 -5.36
C GLY A 125 2.16 26.45 -5.89
#